data_AF-A0A6L3XVH3-F1
#
_entry.id   AF-A0A6L3XVH3-F1
#
_cell.length_a   1.000
_cell.length_b   1.000
_cell.length_c   1.000
_cell.angle_alpha   90.00
_cell.angle_beta   90.00
_cell.angle_gamma   90.00
#
_symmetry.space_group_name_H-M   'P 1'
#
loop_
_entity.id
_entity.type
_entity.pdbx_description
1 polymer ?
#
loop_
_entity_poly.entity_id
_entity_poly.type
_entity_poly.pdbx_seq_one_letter_code
_entity_poly.pdbx_strand_id
1 'polypeptide(L)'
;MTLFSSQPGDEGLPGPARARVMAAIMTTTLMGVFDGTMINIALPSMAQEMQVPASIAVWFANGYLLAAAMTLAIFAALAARLGYRPVFLAGLTTFTLTSLGCALANTPEVLIGMRVLQGIGGAATLSIAPAILRSVFPGRLLGRILGLHALLIASSSAIGPVLGGTILHTLSWQWLFAINAVCYTPLPLPEQRI
;
A
#
# COMPACT_ATOMS: atom_id res chain seq x y z
N MET A 1 -20.70 2.82 19.01
CA MET A 1 -19.45 3.00 18.24
C MET A 1 -18.94 4.42 18.44
N THR A 2 -17.96 4.64 19.31
CA THR A 2 -17.44 5.98 19.69
C THR A 2 -16.40 6.56 18.73
N LEU A 3 -15.98 5.80 17.71
CA LEU A 3 -14.99 6.22 16.72
C LEU A 3 -15.54 7.21 15.68
N PHE A 4 -16.85 7.16 15.41
CA PHE A 4 -17.53 8.01 14.43
C PHE A 4 -18.50 9.02 15.05
N SER A 5 -18.59 9.05 16.39
CA SER A 5 -19.38 10.05 17.10
C SER A 5 -18.62 11.39 17.11
N SER A 6 -19.28 12.47 16.70
CA SER A 6 -18.73 13.82 16.79
C SER A 6 -19.04 14.39 18.17
N GLN A 7 -18.02 14.85 18.91
CA GLN A 7 -18.20 15.51 20.21
C GLN A 7 -17.95 17.03 20.09
N PRO A 8 -18.58 17.88 20.93
CA PRO A 8 -18.27 19.30 20.97
C PRO A 8 -16.78 19.51 21.27
N GLY A 9 -16.06 20.22 20.40
CA GLY A 9 -14.61 20.45 20.51
C GLY A 9 -13.73 19.45 19.75
N ASP A 10 -14.29 18.52 18.98
CA ASP A 10 -13.50 17.68 18.06
C ASP A 10 -12.94 18.53 16.90
N GLU A 11 -11.62 18.58 16.76
CA GLU A 11 -10.96 19.02 15.53
C GLU A 11 -10.94 17.86 14.50
N GLY A 12 -11.20 18.14 13.22
CA GLY A 12 -11.20 17.16 12.11
C GLY A 12 -12.55 16.98 11.39
N LEU A 13 -12.63 16.00 10.47
CA LEU A 13 -13.82 15.78 9.62
C LEU A 13 -15.04 15.26 10.41
N PRO A 14 -16.29 15.41 9.91
CA PRO A 14 -17.46 14.80 10.55
C PRO A 14 -17.44 13.25 10.45
N GLY A 15 -18.09 12.59 11.42
CA GLY A 15 -18.07 11.13 11.61
C GLY A 15 -18.15 10.25 10.34
N PRO A 16 -19.14 10.44 9.45
CA PRO A 16 -19.27 9.66 8.21
C PRO A 16 -18.11 9.86 7.23
N ALA A 17 -17.53 11.06 7.17
CA ALA A 17 -16.37 11.34 6.33
C ALA A 17 -15.09 10.72 6.91
N ARG A 18 -14.93 10.73 8.25
CA ARG A 18 -13.82 10.02 8.94
C ARG A 18 -13.81 8.53 8.58
N ALA A 19 -14.98 7.89 8.58
CA ALA A 19 -15.12 6.48 8.24
C ALA A 19 -14.63 6.17 6.81
N ARG A 20 -14.99 7.00 5.83
CA ARG A 20 -14.55 6.82 4.43
C ARG A 20 -13.04 6.98 4.27
N VAL A 21 -12.46 8.00 4.89
CA VAL A 21 -11.00 8.20 4.82
C VAL A 21 -10.27 7.05 5.52
N MET A 22 -10.74 6.64 6.71
CA MET A 22 -10.18 5.49 7.41
C MET A 22 -10.23 4.23 6.54
N ALA A 23 -11.39 3.91 5.95
CA ALA A 23 -11.52 2.76 5.05
C ALA A 23 -10.53 2.84 3.88
N ALA A 24 -10.42 3.99 3.21
CA ALA A 24 -9.49 4.16 2.10
C ALA A 24 -8.02 3.97 2.51
N ILE A 25 -7.60 4.55 3.64
CA ILE A 25 -6.22 4.43 4.15
C ILE A 25 -5.92 3.01 4.62
N MET A 26 -6.85 2.38 5.35
CA MET A 26 -6.69 0.99 5.82
C MET A 26 -6.60 0.03 4.64
N THR A 27 -7.49 0.13 3.64
CA THR A 27 -7.45 -0.71 2.44
C THR A 27 -6.15 -0.52 1.66
N THR A 28 -5.72 0.74 1.47
CA THR A 28 -4.44 1.02 0.79
C THR A 28 -3.25 0.43 1.53
N THR A 29 -3.23 0.58 2.86
CA THR A 29 -2.15 0.00 3.68
C THR A 29 -2.16 -1.52 3.60
N LEU A 30 -3.33 -2.15 3.73
CA LEU A 30 -3.52 -3.60 3.66
C LEU A 30 -2.95 -4.16 2.35
N MET A 31 -3.34 -3.58 1.22
CA MET A 31 -2.88 -4.00 -0.10
C MET A 31 -1.36 -3.79 -0.26
N GLY A 32 -0.82 -2.66 0.19
CA GLY A 32 0.62 -2.41 0.15
C GLY A 32 1.43 -3.40 0.98
N VAL A 33 0.91 -3.84 2.13
CA VAL A 33 1.55 -4.85 2.98
C VAL A 33 1.47 -6.24 2.34
N PHE A 34 0.33 -6.61 1.76
CA PHE A 34 0.18 -7.87 1.03
C PHE A 34 1.14 -7.97 -0.16
N ASP A 35 1.25 -6.91 -0.96
CA ASP A 35 2.20 -6.83 -2.06
C ASP A 35 3.65 -7.06 -1.60
N GLY A 36 4.04 -6.46 -0.47
CA GLY A 36 5.40 -6.64 0.07
C GLY A 36 5.68 -8.04 0.63
N THR A 37 4.66 -8.75 1.11
CA THR A 37 4.84 -10.03 1.83
C THR A 37 4.62 -11.27 0.98
N MET A 38 3.66 -11.23 0.04
CA MET A 38 3.31 -12.39 -0.80
C MET A 38 4.41 -12.78 -1.80
N ILE A 39 5.17 -11.80 -2.28
CA ILE A 39 6.17 -12.01 -3.35
C ILE A 39 7.26 -12.98 -2.96
N ASN A 40 7.68 -13.00 -1.69
CA ASN A 40 8.73 -13.92 -1.23
C ASN A 40 8.34 -15.40 -1.38
N ILE A 41 7.04 -15.71 -1.28
CA ILE A 41 6.53 -17.07 -1.49
C ILE A 41 6.48 -17.41 -2.98
N ALA A 42 6.29 -16.41 -3.84
CA ALA A 42 6.20 -16.56 -5.30
C ALA A 42 7.55 -16.63 -6.01
N LEU A 43 8.64 -16.17 -5.36
CA LEU A 43 9.95 -16.05 -5.97
C LEU A 43 10.42 -17.31 -6.72
N PRO A 44 10.31 -18.54 -6.17
CA PRO A 44 10.75 -19.74 -6.90
C PRO A 44 9.94 -19.96 -8.18
N SER A 45 8.62 -19.82 -8.12
CA SER A 45 7.72 -19.99 -9.27
C SER A 45 7.98 -18.95 -10.35
N MET A 46 8.19 -17.68 -9.94
CA MET A 46 8.54 -16.59 -10.86
C MET A 46 9.88 -16.82 -11.55
N ALA A 47 10.89 -17.29 -10.80
CA ALA A 47 12.21 -17.60 -11.35
C ALA A 47 12.13 -18.73 -12.39
N GLN A 48 11.33 -19.76 -12.11
CA GLN A 48 11.13 -20.89 -13.01
C GLN A 48 10.39 -20.49 -14.29
N GLU A 49 9.30 -19.72 -14.17
CA GLU A 49 8.49 -19.30 -15.33
C GLU A 49 9.24 -18.32 -16.23
N MET A 50 10.03 -17.41 -15.66
CA MET A 50 10.87 -16.49 -16.41
C MET A 50 12.23 -17.07 -16.83
N GLN A 51 12.51 -18.34 -16.48
CA GLN A 51 13.77 -19.04 -16.77
C GLN A 51 15.03 -18.27 -16.34
N VAL A 52 14.98 -17.63 -15.16
CA VAL A 52 16.11 -16.85 -14.62
C VAL A 52 16.74 -17.53 -13.40
N PRO A 53 18.04 -17.30 -13.14
CA PRO A 53 18.66 -17.76 -11.92
C PRO A 53 18.09 -17.04 -10.70
N ALA A 54 18.16 -17.71 -9.53
CA ALA A 54 17.67 -17.16 -8.26
C ALA A 54 18.30 -15.80 -7.90
N SER A 55 19.55 -15.56 -8.33
CA SER A 55 20.24 -14.27 -8.14
C SER A 55 19.51 -13.09 -8.79
N ILE A 56 18.83 -13.32 -9.91
CA ILE A 56 18.00 -12.31 -10.58
C ILE A 56 16.62 -12.23 -9.93
N ALA A 57 16.01 -13.37 -9.60
CA ALA A 57 14.67 -13.40 -9.01
C ALA A 57 14.59 -12.66 -7.66
N VAL A 58 15.65 -12.68 -6.85
CA VAL A 58 15.73 -11.92 -5.59
C VAL A 58 15.48 -10.41 -5.81
N TRP A 59 15.80 -9.86 -6.97
CA TRP A 59 15.52 -8.47 -7.31
C TRP A 59 14.04 -8.16 -7.50
N PHE A 60 13.18 -9.16 -7.75
CA PHE A 60 11.72 -8.96 -7.80
C PHE A 60 11.20 -8.49 -6.44
N ALA A 61 11.73 -8.99 -5.33
CA ALA A 61 11.40 -8.50 -4.00
C ALA A 61 12.24 -7.28 -3.60
N ASN A 62 13.57 -7.38 -3.78
CA ASN A 62 14.49 -6.37 -3.27
C ASN A 62 14.41 -5.03 -4.01
N GLY A 63 14.10 -5.01 -5.30
CA GLY A 63 13.93 -3.76 -6.05
C GLY A 63 12.84 -2.87 -5.45
N TYR A 64 11.70 -3.49 -5.07
CA TYR A 64 10.62 -2.82 -4.37
C TYR A 64 11.06 -2.30 -2.99
N LEU A 65 11.65 -3.17 -2.17
CA LEU A 65 12.04 -2.81 -0.79
C LEU A 65 13.11 -1.71 -0.77
N LEU A 66 14.09 -1.78 -1.66
CA LEU A 66 15.17 -0.81 -1.76
C LEU A 66 14.62 0.56 -2.19
N ALA A 67 13.81 0.58 -3.26
CA ALA A 67 13.19 1.82 -3.75
C ALA A 67 12.28 2.44 -2.68
N ALA A 68 11.49 1.60 -2.00
CA ALA A 68 10.64 2.06 -0.91
C ALA A 68 11.47 2.66 0.23
N ALA A 69 12.50 1.97 0.72
CA ALA A 69 13.35 2.44 1.80
C ALA A 69 14.04 3.77 1.46
N MET A 70 14.55 3.93 0.23
CA MET A 70 15.24 5.14 -0.22
C MET A 70 14.30 6.35 -0.33
N THR A 71 13.04 6.13 -0.71
CA THR A 71 12.11 7.22 -1.02
C THR A 71 11.09 7.52 0.07
N LEU A 72 10.94 6.65 1.08
CA LEU A 72 9.97 6.79 2.17
C LEU A 72 10.14 8.12 2.94
N ALA A 73 11.36 8.44 3.37
CA ALA A 73 11.63 9.69 4.08
C ALA A 73 11.45 10.92 3.17
N ILE A 74 11.78 10.78 1.88
CA ILE A 74 11.65 11.85 0.88
C ILE A 74 10.16 12.21 0.71
N PHE A 75 9.29 11.22 0.54
CA PHE A 75 7.86 11.46 0.41
C PHE A 75 7.21 11.98 1.69
N ALA A 76 7.66 11.52 2.87
CA ALA A 76 7.19 12.08 4.14
C ALA A 76 7.46 13.60 4.21
N ALA A 77 8.67 14.04 3.83
CA ALA A 77 9.04 15.44 3.80
C ALA A 77 8.33 16.22 2.67
N LEU A 78 8.19 15.61 1.49
CA LEU A 78 7.54 16.22 0.33
C LEU A 78 6.05 16.48 0.59
N ALA A 79 5.36 15.52 1.21
CA ALA A 79 3.94 15.64 1.53
C ALA A 79 3.67 16.72 2.59
N ALA A 80 4.61 16.97 3.50
CA ALA A 80 4.51 18.09 4.44
C ALA A 80 4.57 19.47 3.73
N ARG A 81 5.13 19.56 2.52
CA ARG A 81 5.23 20.80 1.73
C ARG A 81 4.13 20.95 0.69
N LEU A 82 3.81 19.87 -0.03
CA LEU A 82 2.84 19.87 -1.14
C LEU A 82 1.41 19.49 -0.71
N GLY A 83 1.25 19.05 0.55
CA GLY A 83 0.00 18.53 1.08
C GLY A 83 -0.10 17.00 0.96
N TYR A 84 -0.80 16.39 1.91
CA TYR A 84 -0.88 14.93 2.02
C TYR A 84 -1.71 14.28 0.91
N ARG A 85 -2.85 14.88 0.54
CA ARG A 85 -3.78 14.31 -0.45
C ARG A 85 -3.17 14.14 -1.86
N PRO A 86 -2.56 15.18 -2.49
CA PRO A 86 -2.04 15.02 -3.85
C PRO A 86 -0.89 14.01 -3.93
N VAL A 87 0.02 14.02 -2.95
CA VAL A 87 1.16 13.09 -2.93
C VAL A 87 0.69 11.66 -2.66
N PHE A 88 -0.28 11.47 -1.76
CA PHE A 88 -0.88 10.15 -1.51
C PHE A 88 -1.56 9.60 -2.76
N LEU A 89 -2.37 10.41 -3.45
CA LEU A 89 -3.08 9.99 -4.68
C LEU A 89 -2.10 9.72 -5.85
N ALA A 90 -1.04 10.50 -5.99
CA ALA A 90 -0.01 10.25 -6.99
C ALA A 90 0.73 8.93 -6.70
N GLY A 91 1.10 8.69 -5.44
CA GLY A 91 1.70 7.44 -5.00
C GLY A 91 0.79 6.24 -5.24
N LEU A 92 -0.50 6.38 -4.87
CA LEU A 92 -1.53 5.38 -5.09
C LEU A 92 -1.68 5.01 -6.57
N THR A 93 -1.83 6.03 -7.43
CA THR A 93 -1.97 5.86 -8.88
C THR A 93 -0.73 5.16 -9.46
N THR A 94 0.46 5.58 -9.02
CA THR A 94 1.73 4.96 -9.43
C THR A 94 1.76 3.50 -9.02
N PHE A 95 1.38 3.18 -7.78
CA PHE A 95 1.35 1.82 -7.26
C PHE A 95 0.37 0.94 -8.05
N THR A 96 -0.83 1.44 -8.36
CA THR A 96 -1.83 0.69 -9.12
C THR A 96 -1.38 0.43 -10.56
N LEU A 97 -0.85 1.44 -11.26
CA LEU A 97 -0.39 1.30 -12.64
C LEU A 97 0.82 0.36 -12.74
N THR A 98 1.77 0.48 -11.82
CA THR A 98 2.95 -0.38 -11.78
C THR A 98 2.57 -1.81 -11.40
N SER A 99 1.58 -2.00 -10.52
CA SER A 99 1.03 -3.32 -10.20
C SER A 99 0.42 -4.02 -11.42
N LEU A 100 -0.36 -3.29 -12.24
CA LEU A 100 -0.84 -3.80 -13.53
C LEU A 100 0.34 -4.11 -14.48
N GLY A 101 1.36 -3.26 -14.50
CA GLY A 101 2.59 -3.50 -15.25
C GLY A 101 3.32 -4.78 -14.82
N CYS A 102 3.39 -5.06 -13.52
CA CYS A 102 3.96 -6.30 -12.98
C CYS A 102 3.15 -7.53 -13.39
N ALA A 103 1.81 -7.44 -13.37
CA ALA A 103 0.94 -8.54 -13.78
C ALA A 103 1.06 -8.89 -15.27
N LEU A 104 1.41 -7.90 -16.11
CA LEU A 104 1.60 -8.04 -17.56
C LEU A 104 3.08 -8.23 -17.96
N ALA A 105 4.00 -8.31 -17.00
CA ALA A 105 5.42 -8.36 -17.28
C ALA A 105 5.82 -9.73 -17.85
N ASN A 106 6.37 -9.73 -19.07
CA ASN A 106 6.85 -10.94 -19.75
C ASN A 106 8.37 -11.13 -19.67
N THR A 107 9.10 -10.15 -19.11
CA THR A 107 10.56 -10.20 -18.99
C THR A 107 10.98 -9.80 -17.57
N PRO A 108 12.09 -10.37 -17.05
CA PRO A 108 12.56 -10.10 -15.71
C PRO A 108 12.98 -8.64 -15.53
N GLU A 109 13.54 -8.00 -16.57
CA GLU A 109 13.97 -6.60 -16.52
C GLU A 109 12.77 -5.66 -16.38
N VAL A 110 11.70 -5.89 -17.13
CA VAL A 110 10.46 -5.12 -17.04
C VAL A 110 9.84 -5.31 -15.65
N LEU A 111 9.80 -6.55 -15.15
CA LEU A 111 9.26 -6.83 -13.83
C LEU A 111 10.07 -6.10 -12.74
N ILE A 112 11.41 -6.17 -12.77
CA ILE A 112 12.27 -5.46 -11.81
C ILE A 112 12.03 -3.95 -11.89
N GLY A 113 11.99 -3.38 -13.10
CA GLY A 113 11.72 -1.97 -13.31
C GLY A 113 10.37 -1.53 -12.76
N MET A 114 9.32 -2.32 -13.01
CA MET A 114 7.98 -2.07 -12.46
C MET A 114 7.96 -2.20 -10.94
N ARG A 115 8.69 -3.17 -10.35
CA ARG A 115 8.80 -3.33 -8.89
C ARG A 115 9.51 -2.15 -8.23
N VAL A 116 10.54 -1.59 -8.86
CA VAL A 116 11.20 -0.36 -8.39
C VAL A 116 10.23 0.80 -8.39
N LEU A 117 9.52 1.04 -9.49
CA LEU A 117 8.51 2.10 -9.58
C LEU A 117 7.35 1.89 -8.60
N GLN A 118 6.94 0.64 -8.40
CA GLN A 118 5.91 0.26 -7.42
C GLN A 118 6.37 0.56 -5.99
N GLY A 119 7.66 0.32 -5.68
CA GLY A 119 8.26 0.67 -4.39
C GLY A 119 8.23 2.17 -4.10
N ILE A 120 8.48 3.00 -5.12
CA ILE A 120 8.36 4.46 -5.03
C ILE A 120 6.91 4.86 -4.72
N GLY A 121 5.93 4.31 -5.46
CA GLY A 121 4.51 4.55 -5.20
C GLY A 121 4.06 4.08 -3.82
N GLY A 122 4.51 2.91 -3.39
CA GLY A 122 4.22 2.33 -2.08
C GLY A 122 4.83 3.12 -0.92
N ALA A 123 6.04 3.64 -1.08
CA ALA A 123 6.65 4.52 -0.08
C ALA A 123 5.87 5.83 0.11
N ALA A 124 5.37 6.42 -0.98
CA ALA A 124 4.54 7.61 -0.89
C ALA A 124 3.24 7.34 -0.10
N THR A 125 2.55 6.23 -0.35
CA THR A 125 1.30 5.92 0.37
C THR A 125 1.56 5.56 1.84
N LEU A 126 2.55 4.72 2.13
CA LEU A 126 2.86 4.23 3.48
C LEU A 126 3.37 5.34 4.41
N SER A 127 4.21 6.25 3.89
CA SER A 127 4.72 7.38 4.69
C SER A 127 3.64 8.40 5.07
N ILE A 128 2.64 8.57 4.20
CA ILE A 128 1.61 9.61 4.34
C ILE A 128 0.38 9.11 5.09
N ALA A 129 0.08 7.81 5.04
CA ALA A 129 -1.10 7.22 5.68
C ALA A 129 -1.27 7.61 7.16
N PRO A 130 -0.25 7.50 8.04
CA PRO A 130 -0.38 7.91 9.45
C PRO A 130 -0.65 9.41 9.61
N ALA A 131 -0.09 10.25 8.73
CA ALA A 131 -0.28 11.69 8.76
C ALA A 131 -1.71 12.10 8.37
N ILE A 132 -2.30 11.43 7.37
CA ILE A 132 -3.72 11.61 7.01
C ILE A 132 -4.63 11.17 8.16
N LEU A 133 -4.35 10.04 8.80
CA LEU A 133 -5.12 9.59 9.97
C LEU A 133 -5.03 10.63 11.10
N ARG A 134 -3.86 11.22 11.30
CA ARG A 134 -3.66 12.28 12.28
C ARG A 134 -4.41 13.57 11.97
N SER A 135 -4.55 13.95 10.70
CA SER A 135 -5.28 15.18 10.33
C SER A 135 -6.80 15.02 10.37
N VAL A 136 -7.30 13.79 10.21
CA VAL A 136 -8.74 13.51 10.13
C VAL A 136 -9.38 13.21 11.48
N PHE A 137 -8.63 12.63 12.42
CA PHE A 137 -9.14 12.21 13.72
C PHE A 137 -8.75 13.19 14.84
N PRO A 138 -9.65 13.43 15.81
CA PRO A 138 -9.37 14.28 16.96
C PRO A 138 -8.29 13.62 17.84
N GLY A 139 -7.49 14.45 18.54
CA GLY A 139 -6.37 13.99 19.37
C GLY A 139 -6.74 12.89 20.39
N ARG A 140 -7.97 12.96 20.96
CA ARG A 140 -8.54 11.93 21.85
C ARG A 140 -8.57 10.52 21.25
N LEU A 141 -8.77 10.40 19.93
CA LEU A 141 -8.91 9.12 19.23
C LEU A 141 -7.62 8.69 18.53
N LEU A 142 -6.61 9.57 18.47
CA LEU A 142 -5.41 9.37 17.65
C LEU A 142 -4.63 8.11 18.03
N GLY A 143 -4.37 7.90 19.33
CA GLY A 143 -3.67 6.71 19.80
C GLY A 143 -4.39 5.41 19.44
N ARG A 144 -5.73 5.41 19.49
CA ARG A 144 -6.54 4.24 19.11
C ARG A 144 -6.50 3.98 17.61
N ILE A 145 -6.56 5.03 16.78
CA ILE A 145 -6.53 4.89 15.33
C ILE A 145 -5.15 4.45 14.82
N LEU A 146 -4.08 5.05 15.33
CA LEU A 146 -2.73 4.62 14.99
C LEU A 146 -2.45 3.21 15.50
N GLY A 147 -2.97 2.83 16.67
CA GLY A 147 -2.92 1.46 17.16
C GLY A 147 -3.64 0.46 16.25
N LEU A 148 -4.84 0.81 15.75
CA LEU A 148 -5.56 -0.01 14.78
C LEU A 148 -4.82 -0.11 13.44
N HIS A 149 -4.20 0.98 12.98
CA HIS A 149 -3.37 0.98 11.77
C HIS A 149 -2.16 0.05 11.92
N ALA A 150 -1.46 0.12 13.05
CA ALA A 150 -0.33 -0.77 13.35
C ALA A 150 -0.78 -2.24 13.48
N LEU A 151 -1.91 -2.49 14.15
CA LEU A 151 -2.49 -3.82 14.26
C LEU A 151 -2.85 -4.40 12.89
N LEU A 152 -3.40 -3.57 12.00
CA LEU A 152 -3.68 -3.97 10.62
C LEU A 152 -2.39 -4.36 9.90
N ILE A 153 -1.33 -3.56 9.98
CA ILE A 153 -0.04 -3.88 9.33
C ILE A 153 0.53 -5.20 9.85
N ALA A 154 0.50 -5.40 11.17
CA ALA A 154 1.03 -6.62 11.80
C ALA A 154 0.22 -7.86 11.42
N SER A 155 -1.11 -7.80 11.52
CA SER A 155 -1.98 -8.93 11.15
C SER A 155 -1.89 -9.24 9.66
N SER A 156 -1.84 -8.22 8.81
CA SER A 156 -1.69 -8.38 7.37
C SER A 156 -0.35 -9.01 7.01
N SER A 157 0.74 -8.59 7.68
CA SER A 157 2.06 -9.19 7.47
C SER A 157 2.11 -10.68 7.83
N ALA A 158 1.37 -11.08 8.88
CA ALA A 158 1.27 -12.49 9.28
C ALA A 158 0.40 -13.32 8.33
N ILE A 159 -0.70 -12.75 7.83
CA ILE A 159 -1.66 -13.43 6.95
C ILE A 159 -1.16 -13.48 5.49
N GLY A 160 -0.37 -12.48 5.07
CA GLY A 160 0.10 -12.30 3.70
C GLY A 160 0.71 -13.56 3.07
N PRO A 161 1.70 -14.22 3.70
CA PRO A 161 2.31 -15.43 3.15
C PRO A 161 1.32 -16.59 2.95
N VAL A 162 0.35 -16.76 3.87
CA VAL A 162 -0.67 -17.83 3.77
C VAL A 162 -1.60 -17.57 2.59
N LEU A 163 -2.06 -16.33 2.43
CA LEU A 163 -2.89 -15.93 1.29
C LEU A 163 -2.11 -16.03 -0.03
N GLY A 164 -0.85 -15.59 -0.05
CA GLY A 164 0.02 -15.68 -1.23
C GLY A 164 0.24 -17.13 -1.67
N GLY A 165 0.52 -18.04 -0.74
CA GLY A 165 0.65 -19.47 -1.04
C GLY A 165 -0.66 -20.09 -1.55
N THR A 166 -1.81 -19.70 -1.00
CA THR A 166 -3.13 -20.18 -1.44
C THR A 166 -3.44 -19.73 -2.87
N ILE A 167 -3.12 -18.47 -3.20
CA ILE A 167 -3.27 -17.95 -4.56
C ILE A 167 -2.36 -18.74 -5.51
N LEU A 168 -1.08 -18.90 -5.17
CA LEU A 168 -0.12 -19.62 -6.02
C LEU A 168 -0.46 -21.11 -6.23
N HIS A 169 -1.21 -21.71 -5.31
CA HIS A 169 -1.69 -23.08 -5.47
C HIS A 169 -2.81 -23.21 -6.53
N THR A 170 -3.58 -22.15 -6.74
CA THR A 170 -4.78 -22.16 -7.61
C THR A 170 -4.64 -21.33 -8.88
N LEU A 171 -3.73 -20.36 -8.86
CA LEU A 171 -3.57 -19.31 -9.85
C LEU A 171 -2.08 -19.01 -10.05
N SER A 172 -1.74 -18.43 -11.20
CA SER A 172 -0.37 -18.01 -11.53
C SER A 172 0.08 -16.79 -10.71
N TRP A 173 1.39 -16.55 -10.60
CA TRP A 173 1.96 -15.47 -9.78
C TRP A 173 1.50 -14.06 -10.20
N GLN A 174 1.10 -13.87 -11.46
CA GLN A 174 0.56 -12.60 -11.98
C GLN A 174 -0.67 -12.15 -11.18
N TRP A 175 -1.45 -13.09 -10.62
CA TRP A 175 -2.62 -12.80 -9.81
C TRP A 175 -2.29 -12.14 -8.47
N LEU A 176 -1.09 -12.35 -7.94
CA LEU A 176 -0.60 -11.65 -6.75
C LEU A 176 -0.52 -10.14 -6.99
N PHE A 177 -0.21 -9.73 -8.22
CA PHE A 177 -0.21 -8.33 -8.62
C PHE A 177 -1.61 -7.86 -9.05
N ALA A 178 -2.36 -8.67 -9.80
CA ALA A 178 -3.67 -8.27 -10.30
C ALA A 178 -4.69 -7.95 -9.17
N ILE A 179 -4.65 -8.69 -8.06
CA ILE A 179 -5.54 -8.46 -6.91
C ILE A 179 -5.31 -7.08 -6.29
N ASN A 180 -4.06 -6.64 -6.21
CA ASN A 180 -3.73 -5.31 -5.71
C ASN A 180 -4.37 -4.23 -6.58
N ALA A 181 -4.32 -4.38 -7.91
CA ALA A 181 -4.90 -3.39 -8.82
C ALA A 181 -6.43 -3.27 -8.72
N VAL A 182 -7.15 -4.39 -8.56
CA VAL A 182 -8.62 -4.41 -8.50
C VAL A 182 -9.16 -3.73 -7.24
N CYS A 183 -8.43 -3.82 -6.12
CA CYS A 183 -8.91 -3.27 -4.85
C CYS A 183 -8.77 -1.73 -4.74
N TYR A 184 -8.04 -1.11 -5.68
CA TYR A 184 -7.78 0.34 -5.67
C TYR A 184 -8.80 1.19 -6.43
N THR A 185 -9.93 0.63 -6.86
CA THR A 185 -11.00 1.46 -7.44
C THR A 185 -11.33 2.61 -6.50
N PRO A 186 -11.28 3.86 -6.98
CA PRO A 186 -11.20 5.04 -6.12
C PRO A 186 -12.46 5.13 -5.27
N LEU A 187 -12.31 4.84 -3.97
CA LEU A 187 -13.28 5.28 -2.97
C LEU A 187 -13.32 6.81 -3.10
N PRO A 188 -14.50 7.43 -3.36
CA PRO A 188 -14.60 8.87 -3.50
C PRO A 188 -14.19 9.52 -2.18
N LEU A 189 -12.94 9.98 -2.13
CA LEU A 189 -12.46 10.82 -1.04
C LEU A 189 -13.23 12.13 -1.15
N PRO A 190 -13.97 12.56 -0.11
CA PRO A 190 -14.72 13.80 -0.18
C PRO A 190 -13.79 14.96 -0.54
N GLU A 191 -14.20 15.77 -1.53
CA GLU A 191 -13.53 17.02 -1.90
C GLU A 191 -13.73 18.07 -0.82
N GLN A 192 -13.04 17.96 0.32
CA GLN A 192 -12.99 19.07 1.27
C GLN A 192 -11.57 19.28 1.78
N ARG A 193 -11.17 20.56 1.73
CA ARG A 193 -9.84 21.10 2.03
C ARG A 193 -9.27 20.47 3.31
N ILE A 194 -8.19 19.71 3.14
CA ILE A 194 -7.16 19.50 4.17
C ILE A 194 -5.95 20.28 3.69
#